data_AF-V9H0X0-F1
#
_entry.id   AF-V9H0X0-F1
#
_cell.length_a   1.000
_cell.length_b   1.000
_cell.length_c   1.000
_cell.angle_alpha   90.00
_cell.angle_beta   90.00
_cell.angle_gamma   90.00
#
_symmetry.space_group_name_H-M   'P 1'
#
loop_
_entity.id
_entity.type
_entity.pdbx_description
1 polymer ?
#
loop_
_entity_poly.entity_id
_entity_poly.type
_entity_poly.pdbx_seq_one_letter_code
_entity_poly.pdbx_strand_id
1 'polypeptide(L)'
;QMDVKTAFLHGELEEDIYMEQPEGFVVPVKENLVYRLKKFLYGLKQSPRQWYKRFDSFILSQKFRRSNYDSWVYLKVVDGSAIYLLLYVDDM
;
A
#
# COMPACT_ATOMS: atom_id res chain seq x y z
N GLN A 1 17.85 1.64 -0.68
CA GLN A 1 16.79 1.73 0.33
C GLN A 1 16.08 3.07 0.19
N MET A 2 14.79 3.01 -0.05
CA MET A 2 13.87 4.12 -0.23
C MET A 2 12.58 3.78 0.53
N ASP A 3 12.19 4.65 1.44
CA ASP A 3 10.91 4.59 2.13
C ASP A 3 9.82 5.24 1.27
N VAL A 4 8.75 4.48 0.97
CA VAL A 4 7.63 5.02 0.21
C VAL A 4 6.70 5.79 1.14
N LYS A 5 6.84 7.11 1.12
CA LYS A 5 5.95 8.00 1.85
C LYS A 5 4.50 7.71 1.51
N THR A 6 3.69 7.52 2.55
CA THR A 6 2.24 7.31 2.43
C THR A 6 1.84 6.09 1.58
N ALA A 7 2.68 5.05 1.54
CA ALA A 7 2.45 3.81 0.77
C ALA A 7 0.99 3.32 0.82
N PHE A 8 0.40 3.26 2.01
CA PHE A 8 -0.97 2.76 2.19
C PHE A 8 -2.05 3.68 1.61
N LEU A 9 -1.82 4.99 1.51
CA LEU A 9 -2.79 5.91 0.89
C LEU A 9 -2.97 5.65 -0.62
N HIS A 10 -2.06 4.91 -1.24
CA HIS A 10 -2.10 4.59 -2.67
C HIS A 10 -2.96 3.37 -3.02
N GLY A 11 -3.44 2.62 -2.01
CA GLY A 11 -4.39 1.53 -2.22
C GLY A 11 -5.83 2.05 -2.43
N GLU A 12 -6.64 1.29 -3.17
CA GLU A 12 -8.07 1.57 -3.33
C GLU A 12 -8.90 0.76 -2.33
N LEU A 13 -9.83 1.44 -1.64
CA LEU A 13 -10.77 0.79 -0.75
C LEU A 13 -11.79 -0.01 -1.57
N GLU A 14 -11.63 -1.33 -1.58
CA GLU A 14 -12.60 -2.27 -2.19
C GLU A 14 -13.87 -2.39 -1.33
N GLU A 15 -13.84 -1.95 -0.06
CA GLU A 15 -14.91 -2.04 0.93
C GLU A 15 -15.15 -0.71 1.65
N ASP A 16 -16.38 -0.47 2.11
CA ASP A 16 -16.70 0.69 2.94
C ASP A 16 -16.21 0.45 4.37
N ILE A 17 -15.19 1.21 4.79
CA ILE A 17 -14.62 1.14 6.13
C ILE A 17 -15.03 2.39 6.91
N TYR A 18 -15.55 2.17 8.10
CA TYR A 18 -15.90 3.23 9.04
C TYR A 18 -14.99 3.17 10.26
N MET A 19 -14.68 4.34 10.82
CA MET A 19 -13.97 4.47 12.09
C MET A 19 -14.70 5.45 13.00
N GLU A 20 -14.55 5.25 14.30
CA GLU A 20 -14.97 6.25 15.29
C GLU A 20 -14.24 7.57 15.05
N GLN A 21 -14.86 8.65 15.50
CA GLN A 21 -14.24 9.96 15.44
C GLN A 21 -12.98 9.95 16.32
N PRO A 22 -11.80 10.30 15.77
CA PRO A 22 -10.58 10.33 16.55
C PRO A 22 -10.66 11.41 17.63
N GLU A 23 -9.96 11.16 18.72
CA GLU A 23 -9.84 12.13 19.82
C GLU A 23 -9.38 13.50 19.28
N GLY A 24 -10.03 14.58 19.73
CA GLY A 24 -9.79 15.94 19.24
C GLY A 24 -10.52 16.32 17.94
N PHE A 25 -11.18 15.37 17.25
CA PHE A 25 -11.97 15.61 16.03
C PHE A 25 -13.45 15.27 16.18
N VAL A 26 -13.90 14.98 17.41
CA VAL A 26 -15.30 14.73 17.72
C VAL A 26 -16.09 16.03 17.55
N VAL A 27 -17.13 16.00 16.73
CA VAL A 27 -17.99 17.16 16.50
C VAL A 27 -19.11 17.20 17.55
N PRO A 28 -19.28 18.33 18.28
CA PRO A 28 -20.37 18.47 19.24
C PRO A 28 -21.74 18.21 18.61
N VAL A 29 -22.63 17.54 19.33
CA VAL A 29 -23.98 17.13 18.90
C VAL A 29 -23.96 16.02 17.82
N LYS A 30 -22.79 15.55 17.41
CA LYS A 30 -22.59 14.49 16.40
C LYS A 30 -21.67 13.40 16.91
N GLU A 31 -21.58 13.22 18.22
CA GLU A 31 -20.66 12.29 18.88
C GLU A 31 -20.88 10.84 18.42
N ASN A 32 -22.12 10.48 18.09
CA ASN A 32 -22.48 9.13 17.63
C ASN A 32 -22.20 8.88 16.14
N LEU A 33 -21.69 9.86 15.39
CA LEU A 33 -21.32 9.67 13.99
C LEU A 33 -19.95 9.01 13.87
N VAL A 34 -19.75 8.37 12.72
CA VAL A 34 -18.51 7.72 12.33
C VAL A 34 -17.97 8.32 11.04
N TYR A 35 -16.65 8.28 10.85
CA TYR A 35 -16.03 8.68 9.59
C TYR A 35 -15.93 7.49 8.64
N ARG A 36 -16.36 7.71 7.39
CA ARG A 36 -16.08 6.77 6.29
C ARG A 36 -14.71 7.06 5.71
N LEU A 37 -13.83 6.07 5.71
CA LEU A 37 -12.52 6.19 5.11
C LEU A 37 -12.63 6.31 3.59
N LYS A 38 -11.86 7.23 3.01
CA LYS A 38 -11.71 7.38 1.55
C LYS A 38 -10.41 6.79 1.03
N LYS A 39 -9.45 6.53 1.93
CA LYS A 39 -8.13 5.94 1.67
C LYS A 39 -7.78 5.02 2.84
N PHE A 40 -6.94 4.01 2.58
CA PHE A 40 -6.43 3.14 3.64
C PHE A 40 -5.56 3.92 4.61
N LEU A 41 -5.72 3.67 5.90
CA LEU A 41 -4.85 4.22 6.94
C LEU A 41 -3.79 3.19 7.36
N TYR A 42 -2.73 3.68 7.99
CA TYR A 42 -1.79 2.82 8.69
C TYR A 42 -2.53 2.04 9.80
N GLY A 43 -2.14 0.78 10.04
CA GLY A 43 -2.74 -0.07 11.07
C GLY A 43 -3.99 -0.83 10.65
N LEU A 44 -4.59 -0.55 9.50
CA LEU A 44 -5.62 -1.43 8.95
C LEU A 44 -4.99 -2.73 8.43
N LYS A 45 -5.60 -3.87 8.77
CA LYS A 45 -5.09 -5.21 8.41
C LYS A 45 -4.93 -5.41 6.89
N GLN A 46 -5.78 -4.77 6.11
CA GLN A 46 -5.82 -4.86 4.65
C GLN A 46 -4.86 -3.88 3.95
N SER A 47 -4.37 -2.84 4.64
CA SER A 47 -3.51 -1.81 4.02
C SER A 47 -2.25 -2.38 3.37
N PRO A 48 -1.47 -3.27 4.03
CA PRO A 48 -0.25 -3.82 3.43
C PRO A 48 -0.54 -4.64 2.18
N ARG A 49 -1.63 -5.41 2.18
CA ARG A 49 -2.01 -6.27 1.05
C ARG A 49 -2.42 -5.43 -0.17
N GLN A 50 -3.16 -4.35 0.04
CA GLN A 50 -3.65 -3.51 -1.04
C GLN A 50 -2.53 -2.65 -1.62
N TRP A 51 -1.62 -2.18 -0.77
CA TRP A 51 -0.36 -1.59 -1.22
C TRP A 51 0.45 -2.57 -2.08
N TYR A 52 0.66 -3.81 -1.62
CA TYR A 52 1.36 -4.83 -2.39
C TYR A 52 0.73 -5.07 -3.77
N LYS A 53 -0.59 -5.28 -3.85
CA LYS A 53 -1.29 -5.48 -5.13
C LYS A 53 -1.07 -4.32 -6.11
N ARG A 54 -1.15 -3.07 -5.60
CA ARG A 54 -0.94 -1.86 -6.39
C ARG A 54 0.49 -1.76 -6.89
N PHE A 55 1.46 -1.99 -6.00
CA PHE A 55 2.87 -1.97 -6.35
C PHE A 55 3.23 -3.06 -7.37
N ASP A 56 2.77 -4.28 -7.14
CA ASP A 56 3.00 -5.41 -8.03
C ASP A 56 2.48 -5.14 -9.45
N SER A 57 1.24 -4.66 -9.55
CA SER A 57 0.66 -4.28 -10.85
C SER A 57 1.50 -3.20 -11.55
N PHE A 58 1.97 -2.22 -10.79
CA PHE A 58 2.82 -1.15 -11.32
C PHE A 58 4.19 -1.68 -11.78
N ILE A 59 4.90 -2.45 -10.97
CA ILE A 59 6.26 -2.88 -11.30
C ILE A 59 6.28 -3.88 -12.47
N LEU A 60 5.27 -4.73 -12.58
CA LEU A 60 5.07 -5.60 -13.73
C LEU A 60 4.85 -4.78 -15.03
N SER A 61 4.12 -3.66 -14.95
CA SER A 61 3.97 -2.74 -16.09
C SER A 61 5.30 -2.15 -16.55
N GLN A 62 6.26 -1.98 -15.62
CA GLN A 62 7.63 -1.52 -15.89
C GLN A 62 8.56 -2.61 -16.45
N LYS A 63 8.00 -3.76 -16.85
CA LYS A 63 8.72 -4.91 -17.44
C LYS A 63 9.64 -5.65 -16.46
N PHE A 64 9.47 -5.46 -15.16
CA PHE A 64 10.02 -6.39 -14.19
C PHE A 64 9.26 -7.70 -14.22
N ARG A 65 9.91 -8.78 -13.78
CA ARG A 65 9.32 -10.09 -13.55
C ARG A 65 9.44 -10.43 -12.08
N ARG A 66 8.40 -11.01 -11.50
CA ARG A 66 8.45 -11.52 -10.14
C ARG A 66 9.36 -12.75 -10.07
N SER A 67 10.10 -12.90 -8.99
CA SER A 67 10.88 -14.10 -8.71
C SER A 67 9.96 -15.30 -8.47
N ASN A 68 10.40 -16.49 -8.90
CA ASN A 68 9.70 -17.74 -8.62
C ASN A 68 9.93 -18.25 -7.19
N TYR A 69 10.93 -17.71 -6.48
CA TYR A 69 11.31 -18.14 -5.14
C TYR A 69 10.75 -17.23 -4.04
N ASP A 70 10.59 -15.94 -4.34
CA ASP A 70 10.11 -14.94 -3.39
C ASP A 70 9.20 -13.93 -4.08
N SER A 71 8.00 -13.75 -3.52
CA SER A 71 6.98 -12.84 -4.07
C SER A 71 7.30 -11.36 -3.88
N TRP A 72 8.33 -11.05 -3.09
CA TRP A 72 8.80 -9.69 -2.79
C TRP A 72 9.99 -9.27 -3.65
N VAL A 73 10.55 -10.19 -4.44
CA VAL A 73 11.72 -9.93 -5.29
C VAL A 73 11.29 -9.81 -6.74
N TYR A 74 11.74 -8.74 -7.39
CA TYR A 74 11.52 -8.44 -8.80
C TYR A 74 12.84 -8.31 -9.54
N LEU A 75 12.88 -8.81 -10.77
CA LEU A 75 14.05 -8.81 -11.63
C LEU A 75 13.73 -8.15 -12.98
N LYS A 76 14.63 -7.31 -13.46
CA LYS A 76 14.64 -6.81 -14.84
C LYS A 76 16.05 -6.84 -15.39
N VAL A 77 16.20 -7.24 -16.66
CA VAL A 77 17.49 -7.17 -17.36
C VAL A 77 17.42 -6.04 -18.38
N VAL A 78 18.39 -5.14 -18.32
CA VAL A 78 18.54 -3.99 -19.23
C VAL A 78 19.98 -4.00 -19.74
N ASP A 79 20.17 -4.09 -21.06
CA ASP A 79 21.49 -4.10 -21.71
C ASP A 79 22.48 -5.12 -21.12
N GLY A 80 21.97 -6.33 -20.81
CA GLY A 80 22.74 -7.41 -20.21
C GLY A 80 22.99 -7.27 -18.70
N SER A 81 22.60 -6.14 -18.09
CA SER A 81 22.74 -5.89 -16.65
C SER A 81 21.43 -6.20 -15.90
N ALA A 82 21.54 -6.90 -14.77
CA ALA A 82 20.41 -7.27 -13.94
C ALA A 82 20.11 -6.20 -12.87
N ILE A 83 18.84 -5.84 -12.73
CA ILE A 83 18.31 -4.99 -11.66
C ILE A 83 17.44 -5.87 -10.77
N TYR A 84 17.80 -5.95 -9.49
CA TYR A 84 17.01 -6.59 -8.45
C TYR A 84 16.31 -5.51 -7.63
N LEU A 85 15.01 -5.65 -7.44
CA LEU A 85 14.20 -4.81 -6.57
C LEU A 85 13.56 -5.70 -5.52
N LEU A 86 13.74 -5.33 -4.26
CA LEU A 86 13.11 -5.99 -3.12
C LEU A 86 12.06 -5.03 -2.56
N LEU A 87 10.91 -5.56 -2.18
CA LEU A 87 9.88 -4.80 -1.49
C LEU A 87 9.67 -5.42 -0.11
N TYR A 88 9.83 -4.66 0.95
CA TYR A 88 9.51 -5.09 2.31
C TYR A 88 8.52 -4.11 2.93
N VAL A 89 7.24 -4.48 2.93
CA VAL A 89 6.14 -3.61 3.39
C VAL A 89 6.13 -2.29 2.59
N ASP A 90 6.70 -1.21 3.13
CA ASP A 90 6.82 0.12 2.55
C ASP A 90 8.26 0.52 2.17
N ASP A 91 9.25 -0.31 2.51
CA ASP A 91 10.66 -0.14 2.12
C ASP A 91 11.00 -0.81 0.78
N MET A 92 11.88 -0.17 -0.01
CA MET A 92 12.45 -0.71 -1.26
C MET A 92 13.97 -0.53 -1.39
#